data_AF-A0A093JIS3-F1
#
_entry.id   AF-A0A093JIS3-F1
#
_cell.length_a   1.000
_cell.length_b   1.000
_cell.length_c   1.000
_cell.angle_alpha   90.00
_cell.angle_beta   90.00
_cell.angle_gamma   90.00
#
_symmetry.space_group_name_H-M   'P 1'
#
loop_
_entity.id
_entity.type
_entity.pdbx_description
1 polymer ?
#
loop_
_entity_poly.entity_id
_entity_poly.type
_entity_poly.pdbx_seq_one_letter_code
_entity_poly.pdbx_strand_id
1 'polypeptide(L)'
;MQVAEAKGLPKLKYHLLPRTKGFAVTVQCLRNVVSAIYDSTLNFRNNENPTLLGVLNGKKYHADLYVRQVHFNSFLITDQNSCNVMKTLFCQERDAFQEEYYRTGTYPAVPIVPPRRPWTLFNWLFWALLLLYPLFKLLINMINSGSSLTLASF
;
A
#
# COMPACT_ATOMS: atom_id res chain seq x y z
N MET A 1 11.76 2.04 -23.10
CA MET A 1 10.51 2.80 -23.30
C MET A 1 10.59 3.59 -24.59
N GLN A 2 10.10 3.05 -25.72
CA GLN A 2 10.10 3.77 -27.00
C GLN A 2 9.19 5.01 -27.00
N VAL A 3 8.16 5.05 -26.13
CA VAL A 3 7.17 6.14 -26.06
C VAL A 3 7.70 7.39 -25.35
N ALA A 4 8.63 7.25 -24.40
CA ALA A 4 9.25 8.39 -23.71
C ALA A 4 10.23 9.11 -24.65
N GLU A 5 11.03 8.32 -25.36
CA GLU A 5 12.00 8.76 -26.37
C GLU A 5 11.32 9.45 -27.55
N ALA A 6 10.22 8.88 -28.06
CA ALA A 6 9.40 9.51 -29.10
C ALA A 6 8.73 10.84 -28.68
N LYS A 7 8.70 11.15 -27.38
CA LYS A 7 8.13 12.38 -26.83
C LYS A 7 9.18 13.37 -26.34
N GLY A 8 10.48 13.06 -26.51
CA GLY A 8 11.58 13.90 -26.03
C GLY A 8 11.65 14.01 -24.51
N LEU A 9 11.06 13.06 -23.78
CA LEU A 9 11.04 13.07 -22.31
C LEU A 9 12.22 12.25 -21.77
N PRO A 10 12.81 12.65 -20.63
CA PRO A 10 13.89 11.93 -19.99
C PRO A 10 13.47 10.49 -19.67
N LYS A 11 14.39 9.55 -19.91
CA LYS A 11 14.13 8.12 -19.75
C LYS A 11 14.04 7.76 -18.27
N LEU A 12 12.82 7.57 -17.77
CA LEU A 12 12.56 7.06 -16.42
C LEU A 12 12.94 5.58 -16.34
N LYS A 13 13.56 5.19 -15.22
CA LYS A 13 14.12 3.85 -15.01
C LYS A 13 13.19 2.93 -14.20
N TYR A 14 12.49 3.48 -13.20
CA TYR A 14 11.68 2.71 -12.26
C TYR A 14 10.18 3.00 -12.38
N HIS A 15 9.79 4.16 -12.91
CA HIS A 15 8.39 4.57 -13.02
C HIS A 15 7.90 4.65 -14.47
N LEU A 16 6.65 4.22 -14.69
CA LEU A 16 5.96 4.41 -15.97
C LEU A 16 5.47 5.85 -16.11
N LEU A 17 5.56 6.40 -17.33
CA LEU A 17 4.94 7.68 -17.64
C LEU A 17 3.40 7.55 -17.58
N PRO A 18 2.72 8.33 -16.72
CA PRO A 18 1.26 8.29 -16.63
C PRO A 18 0.63 8.83 -17.92
N ARG A 19 -0.59 8.35 -18.23
CA ARG A 19 -1.35 8.82 -19.40
C ARG A 19 -1.76 10.28 -19.18
N THR A 20 -1.40 11.13 -20.13
CA THR A 20 -1.52 12.59 -20.00
C THR A 20 -2.97 13.08 -19.93
N LYS A 21 -3.91 12.47 -20.66
CA LYS A 21 -5.33 12.86 -20.65
C LYS A 21 -6.00 12.57 -19.31
N GLY A 22 -5.87 11.34 -18.81
CA GLY A 22 -6.51 10.93 -17.54
C GLY A 22 -6.05 11.78 -16.36
N PHE A 23 -4.73 11.96 -16.22
CA PHE A 23 -4.20 12.78 -15.14
C PHE A 23 -4.64 14.26 -15.24
N ALA A 24 -4.75 14.83 -16.46
CA ALA A 24 -5.21 16.21 -16.61
C ALA A 24 -6.64 16.40 -16.10
N VAL A 25 -7.55 15.48 -16.47
CA VAL A 25 -8.93 15.48 -15.99
C VAL A 25 -8.97 15.32 -14.47
N THR A 26 -8.23 14.35 -13.91
CA THR A 26 -8.18 14.12 -12.46
C THR A 26 -7.69 15.36 -11.70
N VAL A 27 -6.62 16.00 -12.16
CA VAL A 27 -6.09 17.22 -11.53
C VAL A 27 -7.06 18.39 -11.65
N GLN A 28 -7.74 18.54 -12.78
CA GLN A 28 -8.76 19.57 -12.98
C GLN A 28 -9.94 19.39 -12.02
N CYS A 29 -10.42 18.16 -11.82
CA CYS A 29 -11.49 17.86 -10.88
C CYS A 29 -11.07 18.07 -9.41
N LEU A 30 -9.81 17.76 -9.07
CA LEU A 30 -9.31 17.86 -7.69
C LEU A 30 -8.95 19.30 -7.26
N ARG A 31 -8.71 20.22 -8.22
CA ARG A 31 -8.23 21.59 -7.98
C ARG A 31 -9.03 22.36 -6.93
N ASN A 32 -10.36 22.20 -6.90
CA ASN A 32 -11.25 22.97 -6.01
C ASN A 32 -11.76 22.15 -4.82
N VAL A 33 -11.40 20.88 -4.73
CA VAL A 33 -11.93 19.95 -3.72
C VAL A 33 -10.85 19.58 -2.70
N VAL A 34 -9.58 19.53 -3.11
CA VAL A 34 -8.50 19.00 -2.30
C VAL A 34 -7.42 20.06 -2.08
N SER A 35 -7.08 20.30 -0.81
CA SER A 35 -6.04 21.26 -0.41
C SER A 35 -4.61 20.74 -0.59
N ALA A 36 -4.41 19.43 -0.49
CA ALA A 36 -3.10 18.79 -0.65
C ALA A 36 -3.20 17.36 -1.20
N ILE A 37 -2.29 17.00 -2.08
CA ILE A 37 -2.10 15.61 -2.54
C ILE A 37 -1.03 14.98 -1.66
N TYR A 38 -1.30 13.77 -1.16
CA TYR A 38 -0.27 12.95 -0.53
C TYR A 38 0.29 12.00 -1.57
N ASP A 39 1.57 12.15 -1.89
CA ASP A 39 2.30 11.17 -2.66
C ASP A 39 2.91 10.15 -1.71
N SER A 40 2.45 8.91 -1.80
CA SER A 40 2.98 7.79 -1.05
C SER A 40 3.77 6.85 -1.97
N THR A 41 5.02 6.58 -1.63
CA THR A 41 5.85 5.56 -2.29
C THR A 41 6.18 4.46 -1.31
N LEU A 42 5.89 3.22 -1.69
CA LEU A 42 6.12 2.05 -0.86
C LEU A 42 7.26 1.24 -1.47
N ASN A 43 8.29 0.95 -0.68
CA ASN A 43 9.37 0.06 -1.06
C ASN A 43 9.57 -1.04 -0.02
N PHE A 44 9.96 -2.22 -0.48
CA PHE A 44 10.31 -3.34 0.38
C PHE A 44 11.83 -3.38 0.59
N ARG A 45 12.25 -3.59 1.83
CA ARG A 45 13.67 -3.81 2.15
C ARG A 45 14.16 -5.10 1.52
N ASN A 46 15.46 -5.18 1.26
CA ASN A 46 16.17 -6.33 0.67
C ASN A 46 15.74 -6.71 -0.75
N ASN A 47 15.04 -5.82 -1.46
CA ASN A 47 14.55 -6.08 -2.82
C ASN A 47 13.66 -7.35 -2.91
N GLU A 48 13.02 -7.72 -1.80
CA GLU A 48 12.09 -8.83 -1.75
C GLU A 48 10.70 -8.37 -2.18
N ASN A 49 10.23 -8.89 -3.31
CA ASN A 49 8.87 -8.63 -3.75
C ASN A 49 7.91 -9.51 -2.93
N PRO A 50 6.92 -8.93 -2.24
CA PRO A 50 5.96 -9.71 -1.50
C PRO A 50 5.17 -10.59 -2.48
N THR A 51 5.17 -11.88 -2.21
CA THR A 51 4.30 -12.82 -2.93
C THR A 51 3.14 -13.17 -2.02
N LEU A 52 1.95 -13.34 -2.58
CA LEU A 52 0.77 -13.77 -1.81
C LEU A 52 1.07 -15.04 -1.02
N LEU A 53 1.76 -16.00 -1.65
CA LEU A 53 2.19 -17.25 -1.01
C LEU A 53 3.19 -17.00 0.13
N GLY A 54 4.11 -16.04 -0.03
CA GLY A 54 5.04 -15.64 1.03
C GLY A 54 4.32 -15.04 2.23
N VAL A 55 3.33 -14.19 2.01
CA VAL A 55 2.51 -13.60 3.07
C VAL A 55 1.69 -14.68 3.80
N LEU A 56 1.07 -15.60 3.06
CA LEU A 56 0.33 -16.73 3.64
C LEU A 56 1.24 -17.67 4.46
N ASN A 57 2.48 -17.88 4.02
CA ASN A 57 3.48 -18.66 4.74
C ASN A 57 4.11 -17.90 5.93
N GLY A 58 3.62 -16.71 6.26
CA GLY A 58 4.09 -15.93 7.40
C GLY A 58 5.46 -15.28 7.20
N LYS A 59 5.94 -15.12 5.95
CA LYS A 59 7.16 -14.35 5.69
C LYS A 59 6.94 -12.90 6.07
N LYS A 60 7.87 -12.36 6.85
CA LYS A 60 7.84 -10.97 7.31
C LYS A 60 8.45 -10.09 6.23
N TYR A 61 7.63 -9.24 5.62
CA TYR A 61 8.10 -8.21 4.70
C TYR A 61 8.22 -6.88 5.43
N HIS A 62 9.39 -6.26 5.33
CA HIS A 62 9.61 -4.91 5.87
C HIS A 62 9.37 -3.90 4.75
N ALA A 63 8.24 -3.21 4.81
CA ALA A 63 7.90 -2.14 3.89
C ALA A 63 8.24 -0.78 4.54
N ASP A 64 9.01 0.03 3.82
CA ASP A 64 9.20 1.43 4.13
C ASP A 64 8.26 2.25 3.25
N LEU A 65 7.40 3.02 3.90
CA LEU A 65 6.45 3.92 3.25
C LEU A 65 6.95 5.35 3.40
N TYR A 66 7.25 6.00 2.28
CA TYR A 66 7.55 7.43 2.24
C TYR A 66 6.31 8.20 1.81
N VAL A 67 5.85 9.12 2.65
CA VAL A 67 4.68 9.97 2.37
C VAL A 67 5.14 11.42 2.32
N ARG A 68 4.89 12.06 1.18
CA ARG A 68 5.14 13.49 0.97
C ARG A 68 3.83 14.22 0.73
N GLN A 69 3.67 15.35 1.38
CA GLN A 69 2.60 16.27 1.08
C GLN A 69 3.00 17.22 -0.06
N VAL A 70 2.18 17.27 -1.10
CA VAL A 70 2.30 18.18 -2.23
C VAL A 70 1.11 19.13 -2.17
N HIS A 71 1.40 20.40 -1.93
CA HIS A 71 0.35 21.43 -1.95
C HIS A 71 -0.01 21.80 -3.39
N PHE A 72 -1.31 21.92 -3.65
CA PHE A 72 -1.83 22.49 -4.89
C PHE A 72 -1.52 23.98 -4.92
N ASN A 73 -0.36 24.37 -5.47
CA ASN A 73 -0.14 25.77 -5.77
C ASN A 73 -0.93 26.11 -7.03
N SER A 74 -1.84 27.09 -6.94
CA SER A 74 -2.87 27.39 -7.95
C SER A 74 -2.32 27.74 -9.35
N PHE A 75 -1.02 28.04 -9.45
CA PHE A 75 -0.33 28.52 -10.64
C PHE A 75 0.00 27.45 -11.71
N LEU A 76 0.07 26.15 -11.36
CA LEU A 76 0.61 25.12 -12.27
C LEU A 76 -0.41 24.42 -13.18
N ILE A 77 -1.71 24.70 -13.07
CA ILE A 77 -2.77 23.80 -13.59
C ILE A 77 -3.67 24.44 -14.65
N THR A 78 -3.39 25.68 -15.06
CA THR A 78 -4.27 26.39 -16.00
C THR A 78 -4.30 25.72 -17.39
N ASP A 79 -3.22 25.07 -17.83
CA ASP A 79 -3.12 24.48 -19.18
C ASP A 79 -2.69 23.00 -19.20
N GLN A 80 -3.11 22.30 -20.26
CA GLN A 80 -2.70 20.92 -20.58
C GLN A 80 -1.18 20.75 -20.62
N ASN A 81 -0.45 21.79 -21.06
CA ASN A 81 1.01 21.83 -21.12
C ASN A 81 1.62 21.90 -19.72
N SER A 82 1.11 22.76 -18.85
CA SER A 82 1.54 22.89 -17.45
C SER A 82 1.31 21.59 -16.68
N CYS A 83 0.19 20.91 -16.97
CA CYS A 83 -0.11 19.58 -16.44
C CYS A 83 0.91 18.51 -16.90
N ASN A 84 1.40 18.59 -18.13
CA ASN A 84 2.43 17.65 -18.62
C ASN A 84 3.80 17.94 -18.00
N VAL A 85 4.17 19.20 -17.82
CA VAL A 85 5.41 19.59 -17.11
C VAL A 85 5.36 19.10 -15.68
N MET A 86 4.23 19.30 -14.99
CA MET A 86 4.02 18.85 -13.62
C MET A 86 4.14 17.32 -13.49
N LYS A 87 3.54 16.54 -14.42
CA LYS A 87 3.70 15.07 -14.45
C LYS A 87 5.17 14.67 -14.58
N THR A 88 5.87 15.26 -15.55
CA THR A 88 7.26 14.91 -15.81
C THR A 88 8.13 15.21 -14.59
N LEU A 89 7.93 16.35 -13.96
CA LEU A 89 8.66 16.74 -12.75
C LEU A 89 8.37 15.78 -11.59
N PHE A 90 7.11 15.42 -11.33
CA PHE A 90 6.77 14.42 -10.30
C PHE A 90 7.36 13.05 -10.61
N CYS A 91 7.29 12.59 -11.85
CA CYS A 91 7.87 11.30 -12.24
C CYS A 91 9.40 11.29 -12.08
N GLN A 92 10.09 12.36 -12.45
CA GLN A 92 11.54 12.49 -12.28
C GLN A 92 11.94 12.48 -10.81
N GLU A 93 11.24 13.23 -9.98
CA GLU A 93 11.51 13.30 -8.54
C GLU A 93 11.33 11.93 -7.88
N ARG A 94 10.26 11.20 -8.24
CA ARG A 94 10.02 9.83 -7.77
C ARG A 94 11.08 8.85 -8.23
N ASP A 95 11.57 8.98 -9.47
CA ASP A 95 12.61 8.11 -10.00
C ASP A 95 13.95 8.33 -9.28
N ALA A 96 14.29 9.59 -8.97
CA ALA A 96 15.46 9.95 -8.19
C ALA A 96 15.38 9.38 -6.76
N PHE A 97 14.23 9.53 -6.08
CA PHE A 97 14.03 8.94 -4.74
C PHE A 97 14.14 7.42 -4.76
N GLN A 98 13.64 6.77 -5.81
CA GLN A 98 13.75 5.33 -5.96
C GLN A 98 15.21 4.90 -6.14
N GLU A 99 15.97 5.62 -6.96
CA GLU A 99 17.39 5.34 -7.16
C GLU A 99 18.21 5.54 -5.88
N GLU A 100 17.94 6.61 -5.13
CA GLU A 100 18.57 6.87 -3.84
C GLU A 100 18.23 5.78 -2.82
N TYR A 101 16.97 5.34 -2.76
CA TYR A 101 16.56 4.24 -1.89
C TYR A 101 17.25 2.92 -2.26
N TYR A 102 17.46 2.63 -3.55
CA TYR A 102 18.23 1.46 -3.97
C TYR A 102 19.71 1.53 -3.59
N ARG A 103 20.31 2.73 -3.49
CA ARG A 103 21.71 2.91 -3.08
C ARG A 103 21.88 2.90 -1.56
N THR A 104 21.02 3.59 -0.84
CA THR A 104 21.17 3.86 0.60
C THR A 104 20.34 2.91 1.46
N GLY A 105 19.30 2.27 0.89
CA GLY A 105 18.41 1.34 1.60
C GLY A 105 17.46 2.02 2.59
N THR A 106 17.42 3.35 2.62
CA THR A 106 16.59 4.15 3.52
C THR A 106 16.10 5.40 2.80
N TYR A 107 14.93 5.90 3.18
CA TYR A 107 14.44 7.20 2.72
C TYR A 107 15.06 8.33 3.56
N PRO A 108 15.23 9.54 3.00
CA PRO A 108 15.89 10.67 3.67
C PRO A 108 15.09 11.28 4.83
N ALA A 109 13.96 10.69 5.24
CA ALA A 109 13.09 11.19 6.30
C ALA A 109 13.18 10.37 7.59
N VAL A 110 12.88 11.02 8.72
CA VAL A 110 12.85 10.37 10.03
C VAL A 110 11.79 9.27 10.04
N PRO A 111 12.15 8.01 10.37
CA PRO A 111 11.19 6.91 10.38
C PRO A 111 10.19 7.09 11.52
N ILE A 112 8.91 7.21 11.18
CA ILE A 112 7.82 7.20 12.15
C ILE A 112 7.25 5.79 12.19
N VAL A 113 7.48 5.07 13.29
CA VAL A 113 6.87 3.76 13.52
C VAL A 113 5.57 3.97 14.28
N PRO A 114 4.40 3.64 13.70
CA PRO A 114 3.14 3.77 14.43
C PRO A 114 3.13 2.82 15.63
N PRO A 115 2.60 3.24 16.79
CA PRO A 115 2.54 2.38 17.96
C PRO A 115 1.60 1.18 17.70
N ARG A 116 1.97 0.02 18.24
CA ARG A 116 1.13 -1.18 18.18
C ARG A 116 -0.15 -0.93 18.98
N ARG A 117 -1.31 -1.12 18.33
CA ARG A 117 -2.62 -0.92 18.96
C ARG A 117 -3.12 -2.25 19.54
N PRO A 118 -3.21 -2.40 20.87
CA PRO A 118 -3.65 -3.66 21.50
C PRO A 118 -5.14 -3.95 21.26
N TRP A 119 -5.93 -2.92 20.95
CA TRP A 119 -7.37 -3.02 20.72
C TRP A 119 -7.76 -4.03 19.62
N THR A 120 -6.91 -4.22 18.61
CA THR A 120 -7.17 -5.21 17.55
C THR A 120 -7.11 -6.64 18.08
N LEU A 121 -6.18 -6.94 19.00
CA LEU A 121 -6.07 -8.24 19.65
C LEU A 121 -7.27 -8.52 20.56
N PHE A 122 -7.68 -7.53 21.35
CA PHE A 122 -8.86 -7.66 22.20
C PHE A 122 -10.13 -7.90 21.40
N ASN A 123 -10.33 -7.14 20.32
CA ASN A 123 -11.46 -7.35 19.42
C ASN A 123 -11.42 -8.75 18.79
N TRP A 124 -10.26 -9.19 18.31
CA TRP A 124 -10.09 -10.53 17.74
C TRP A 124 -10.40 -11.63 18.76
N LEU A 125 -9.87 -11.53 19.99
CA LEU A 125 -10.15 -12.48 21.07
C LEU A 125 -11.64 -12.52 21.43
N PHE A 126 -12.30 -11.36 21.50
CA PHE A 126 -13.72 -11.28 21.78
C PHE A 126 -14.55 -12.06 20.75
N TRP A 127 -14.33 -11.81 19.45
CA TRP A 127 -15.03 -12.52 18.38
C TRP A 127 -14.67 -14.00 18.33
N ALA A 128 -13.40 -14.34 18.56
CA ALA A 128 -12.96 -15.73 18.62
C ALA A 128 -13.67 -16.48 19.75
N LEU A 129 -13.74 -15.92 20.96
CA LEU A 129 -14.42 -16.53 22.10
C LEU A 129 -15.93 -16.64 21.87
N LEU A 130 -16.56 -15.61 21.31
CA LEU A 130 -17.99 -15.60 21.02
C LEU A 130 -18.37 -16.71 20.04
N LEU A 131 -17.56 -16.94 18.99
CA LEU A 131 -17.79 -18.00 18.00
C LEU A 131 -17.37 -19.38 18.50
N LEU A 132 -16.30 -19.49 19.27
CA LEU A 132 -15.80 -20.77 19.78
C LEU A 132 -16.62 -21.31 20.96
N TYR A 133 -17.21 -20.46 21.79
CA TYR A 133 -17.99 -20.87 22.96
C TYR A 133 -19.10 -21.89 22.64
N PRO A 134 -20.00 -21.69 21.64
CA PRO A 134 -21.01 -22.68 21.30
C PRO A 134 -20.40 -23.97 20.74
N LEU A 135 -19.28 -23.90 20.00
CA LEU A 135 -18.58 -25.08 19.49
C LEU A 135 -17.97 -25.90 20.63
N PHE A 136 -17.33 -25.26 21.60
CA PHE A 136 -16.82 -25.93 22.80
C PHE A 136 -17.95 -26.52 23.64
N LYS A 137 -19.06 -25.81 23.82
CA LYS A 137 -20.26 -26.34 24.49
C LYS A 137 -20.79 -27.59 23.78
N LEU A 138 -20.85 -27.58 22.45
CA LEU A 138 -21.26 -28.73 21.65
C LEU A 138 -20.31 -29.91 21.85
N LEU A 139 -19.00 -29.68 21.76
CA LEU A 139 -17.98 -30.72 21.98
C LEU A 139 -18.06 -31.33 23.39
N ILE A 140 -18.19 -30.50 24.43
CA ILE A 140 -18.30 -30.96 25.82
C ILE A 140 -19.59 -31.74 26.02
N ASN A 141 -20.71 -31.25 25.50
CA ASN A 141 -21.99 -31.95 25.58
C ASN A 141 -21.94 -33.29 24.85
N MET A 142 -21.27 -33.38 23.70
CA MET A 142 -21.08 -34.62 22.93
C MET A 142 -20.23 -35.65 23.68
N ILE A 143 -19.17 -35.21 24.37
CA ILE A 143 -18.33 -36.07 25.21
C ILE A 143 -19.12 -36.56 26.43
N ASN A 144 -19.84 -35.66 27.10
CA ASN A 144 -20.63 -35.97 28.30
C ASN A 144 -21.87 -36.81 28.00
N SER A 145 -22.46 -36.69 26.81
CA SER A 145 -23.60 -37.51 26.38
C SER A 145 -23.20 -38.95 26.01
N GLY A 146 -21.92 -39.31 26.12
CA GLY A 146 -21.45 -40.70 25.94
C GLY A 146 -21.70 -41.28 24.55
N SER A 147 -21.90 -40.44 23.53
CA SER A 147 -22.13 -40.92 22.15
C SER A 147 -20.80 -41.25 21.45
N SER A 148 -20.01 -42.13 22.07
CA SER A 148 -18.97 -42.89 21.39
C SER A 148 -19.56 -43.92 20.42
N LEU A 149 -20.86 -44.26 20.55
CA LEU A 149 -21.54 -45.26 19.72
C LEU A 149 -21.85 -44.80 18.28
N THR A 150 -22.02 -43.50 18.02
CA THR A 150 -22.26 -42.99 16.65
C THR A 150 -21.00 -42.78 15.83
N LEU A 151 -19.82 -42.81 16.46
CA LEU A 151 -18.51 -42.61 15.80
C LEU A 151 -17.78 -43.93 15.51
N ALA A 152 -18.15 -45.03 16.18
CA ALA A 152 -17.65 -46.38 15.88
C ALA A 152 -18.49 -47.12 14.82
N SER A 153 -19.61 -46.52 14.37
CA SER A 153 -20.55 -47.12 13.40
C SER A 153 -20.57 -46.39 12.05
N PHE A 154 -19.54 -45.62 11.72
CA PHE A 154 -19.28 -45.10 10.37
C PHE A 154 -17.85 -45.47 9.95
#